data_AF-A0A530A2M1-F1
#
_entry.id   AF-A0A530A2M1-F1
#
_cell.length_a   1.000
_cell.length_b   1.000
_cell.length_c   1.000
_cell.angle_alpha   90.00
_cell.angle_beta   90.00
_cell.angle_gamma   90.00
#
_symmetry.space_group_name_H-M   'P 1'
#
loop_
_entity.id
_entity.type
_entity.pdbx_description
1 polymer ?
#
loop_
_entity_poly.entity_id
_entity_poly.type
_entity_poly.pdbx_seq_one_letter_code
_entity_poly.pdbx_strand_id
1 'polypeptide(L)' 'MKAVVCRSPGDLVLEDRAAPGAPPPGWARVAISHVGICGTDYHIFEGKHPFLAYPRIMGHEVSGT' A
#
# COMPACT_ATOMS: atom_id res chain seq x y z
N MET A 1 9.79 7.14 -4.63
CA MET A 1 8.75 6.31 -5.28
C MET A 1 7.38 6.83 -4.86
N LYS A 2 6.40 6.78 -5.76
CA LYS A 2 5.01 7.13 -5.44
C LYS A 2 4.35 6.02 -4.61
N ALA A 3 3.51 6.39 -3.66
CA ALA A 3 2.71 5.46 -2.87
C ALA A 3 1.31 6.04 -2.60
N VAL A 4 0.28 5.20 -2.74
CA VAL A 4 -1.08 5.53 -2.29
C VAL A 4 -1.17 5.17 -0.81
N VAL A 5 -1.48 6.15 0.03
CA VAL A 5 -1.47 6.03 1.49
C VAL A 5 -2.81 6.50 2.04
N CYS A 6 -3.45 5.66 2.85
CA CYS A 6 -4.57 6.08 3.67
C CYS A 6 -4.03 6.56 5.02
N ARG A 7 -4.15 7.87 5.32
CA ARG A 7 -3.60 8.47 6.55
C ARG A 7 -4.55 8.37 7.73
N SER A 8 -5.84 8.35 7.45
CA SER A 8 -6.96 8.14 8.37
C SER A 8 -8.19 7.73 7.54
N PRO A 9 -9.27 7.22 8.16
CA PRO A 9 -10.51 6.96 7.43
C PRO A 9 -10.94 8.19 6.60
N GLY A 10 -11.26 7.97 5.32
CA GLY A 10 -11.63 9.02 4.37
C GLY A 10 -10.47 9.83 3.77
N ASP A 11 -9.24 9.70 4.25
CA ASP A 11 -8.06 10.44 3.76
C ASP A 11 -7.11 9.52 2.99
N LEU A 12 -7.20 9.60 1.65
CA LEU A 12 -6.36 8.85 0.72
C LEU A 12 -5.50 9.82 -0.08
N VAL A 13 -4.18 9.69 0.03
CA VAL A 13 -3.21 10.57 -0.64
C VAL A 13 -2.26 9.79 -1.53
N LEU A 14 -1.84 10.41 -2.62
CA LEU A 14 -0.68 9.98 -3.40
C LEU A 14 0.53 10.81 -2.95
N GLU A 15 1.53 10.17 -2.35
CA GLU A 15 2.73 10.86 -1.84
C GLU A 15 4.04 10.24 -2.34
N ASP A 16 5.10 11.04 -2.36
CA ASP A 16 6.45 10.56 -2.62
C ASP A 16 7.09 10.03 -1.33
N ARG A 17 7.67 8.83 -1.40
CA ARG A 17 8.44 8.21 -0.33
C ARG A 17 9.82 7.81 -0.81
N ALA A 18 10.76 7.63 0.11
CA ALA A 18 12.05 7.02 -0.22
C ALA A 18 11.82 5.63 -0.84
N ALA A 19 12.59 5.30 -1.88
CA ALA A 19 12.60 3.93 -2.39
C ALA A 19 13.15 2.98 -1.31
N PRO A 20 12.69 1.72 -1.23
CA PRO A 20 13.23 0.78 -0.27
C PRO A 20 14.73 0.57 -0.51
N GLY A 21 15.48 0.35 0.58
CA GLY A 21 16.88 -0.07 0.54
C GLY A 21 17.06 -1.47 -0.04
N ALA A 22 18.31 -1.92 -0.18
CA ALA A 22 18.61 -3.26 -0.70
C ALA A 22 17.82 -4.34 0.07
N PRO A 23 17.17 -5.29 -0.62
CA PRO A 23 16.40 -6.32 0.06
C PRO A 23 17.33 -7.22 0.89
N PRO A 24 16.89 -7.72 2.05
CA PRO A 24 17.62 -8.73 2.81
C PRO A 24 17.81 -10.04 2.02
N PRO A 25 18.73 -10.92 2.42
CA PRO A 25 18.83 -12.26 1.86
C PRO A 25 17.49 -13.01 1.92
N GLY A 26 17.11 -13.64 0.81
CA GLY A 26 15.83 -14.35 0.67
C GLY A 26 14.63 -13.49 0.27
N TRP A 27 14.82 -12.17 0.08
CA TRP A 27 13.78 -11.26 -0.38
C TRP A 27 14.02 -10.84 -1.82
N ALA A 28 12.95 -10.57 -2.56
CA ALA A 28 13.01 -9.99 -3.90
C ALA A 28 12.58 -8.51 -3.85
N ARG A 29 13.23 -7.67 -4.65
CA ARG A 29 12.75 -6.33 -4.96
C ARG A 29 11.88 -6.41 -6.21
N VAL A 30 10.65 -5.93 -6.13
CA VAL A 30 9.69 -5.92 -7.24
C VAL A 30 9.33 -4.47 -7.58
N ALA A 31 9.51 -4.09 -8.84
CA ALA A 31 8.99 -2.86 -9.43
C ALA A 31 7.52 -3.07 -9.81
N ILE A 32 6.62 -2.54 -8.98
CA ILE A 32 5.17 -2.68 -9.15
C ILE A 32 4.71 -1.93 -10.40
N SER A 33 3.96 -2.63 -11.26
CA SER A 33 3.37 -2.09 -12.50
C SER A 33 1.85 -1.92 -12.41
N HIS A 34 1.16 -2.87 -11.77
CA HIS A 34 -0.29 -2.87 -11.61
C HIS A 34 -0.66 -3.30 -10.19
N VAL A 35 -1.78 -2.75 -9.71
CA VAL A 35 -2.37 -3.09 -8.41
C VAL A 35 -3.87 -3.25 -8.59
N GLY A 36 -4.43 -4.38 -8.17
CA GLY A 36 -5.87 -4.62 -8.09
C GLY A 36 -6.50 -3.90 -6.88
N ILE A 37 -7.79 -3.61 -6.99
CA ILE A 37 -8.59 -3.02 -5.91
C ILE A 37 -9.55 -4.10 -5.41
N CYS A 38 -9.49 -4.39 -4.12
CA CYS A 38 -10.32 -5.36 -3.45
C CYS A 38 -11.34 -4.66 -2.53
N GLY A 39 -12.43 -5.36 -2.17
CA GLY A 39 -13.40 -4.87 -1.17
C GLY A 39 -12.77 -4.49 0.17
N THR A 40 -11.68 -5.18 0.55
CA THR A 40 -10.91 -4.87 1.76
C THR A 40 -10.30 -3.46 1.72
N ASP A 41 -9.89 -2.96 0.56
CA ASP A 41 -9.33 -1.61 0.43
C ASP A 41 -10.39 -0.54 0.76
N TYR A 42 -11.66 -0.79 0.40
CA TYR A 42 -12.78 0.07 0.80
C TYR A 42 -13.02 0.02 2.31
N HIS A 43 -13.03 -1.17 2.92
CA HIS A 43 -13.18 -1.28 4.38
C HIS A 43 -12.05 -0.57 5.14
N ILE A 44 -10.83 -0.58 4.61
CA ILE A 44 -9.72 0.20 5.15
C ILE A 44 -9.97 1.69 4.94
N PHE A 45 -10.37 2.13 3.75
CA PHE A 45 -10.65 3.55 3.52
C PHE A 45 -11.77 4.09 4.42
N GLU A 46 -12.79 3.27 4.71
CA GLU A 46 -13.94 3.63 5.56
C GLU A 46 -13.68 3.52 7.07
N GLY A 47 -12.53 3.02 7.51
CA GLY A 47 -12.28 2.83 8.95
C GLY A 47 -12.96 1.60 9.57
N LYS A 48 -13.44 0.67 8.75
CA LYS A 48 -14.19 -0.53 9.20
C LYS A 48 -13.31 -1.76 9.38
N HIS A 49 -12.04 -1.71 9.03
CA HIS A 49 -11.13 -2.85 9.15
C HIS A 49 -10.46 -2.90 10.54
N PRO A 50 -10.82 -3.85 11.42
CA PRO A 50 -10.49 -3.78 12.86
C PRO A 50 -9.02 -4.07 13.20
N PHE A 51 -8.25 -4.65 12.27
CA PHE A 51 -6.88 -5.13 12.52
C PHE A 51 -5.78 -4.30 11.85
N LEU A 52 -6.10 -3.15 11.28
CA LEU A 52 -5.13 -2.33 10.54
C LEU A 52 -4.94 -0.96 11.19
N ALA A 53 -3.69 -0.49 11.16
CA ALA A 53 -3.32 0.82 11.68
C ALA A 53 -3.06 1.81 10.53
N TYR A 54 -3.45 3.05 10.75
CA TYR A 54 -3.09 4.19 9.89
C TYR A 54 -1.82 4.88 10.41
N PRO A 55 -1.01 5.50 9.54
CA PRO A 55 -1.15 5.55 8.08
C PRO A 55 -0.76 4.22 7.40
N ARG A 56 -1.44 3.87 6.31
CA ARG A 56 -1.29 2.58 5.62
C ARG A 56 -1.08 2.76 4.12
N ILE A 57 -0.05 2.11 3.56
CA ILE A 57 0.06 1.93 2.10
C ILE A 57 -1.02 0.94 1.65
N MET A 58 -1.79 1.33 0.64
CA MET A 58 -2.94 0.57 0.14
C MET A 58 -2.54 -0.47 -0.91
N GLY A 59 -3.41 -1.46 -1.12
CA GLY A 59 -3.24 -2.49 -2.13
C GLY A 59 -2.51 -3.74 -1.62
N HIS A 60 -3.03 -4.90 -2.02
CA HIS A 60 -2.49 -6.21 -1.67
C HIS A 60 -2.56 -7.22 -2.83
N GLU A 61 -2.94 -6.74 -4.02
CA GLU A 61 -3.04 -7.53 -5.25
C GLU A 61 -2.09 -6.90 -6.28
N VAL A 62 -0.84 -7.36 -6.35
CA VAL A 62 0.22 -6.65 -7.10
C VAL A 62 0.83 -7.51 -8.20
N SER A 63 1.26 -6.86 -9.29
CA SER A 63 2.11 -7.47 -10.33
C SER A 63 3.22 -6.53 -10.80
N GLY A 64 4.38 -7.09 -11.11
CA GLY A 64 5.59 -6.32 -11.42
C GLY A 64 6.79 -7.21 -11.76
N THR A 65 7.96 -6.57 -11.92
CA THR A 65 9.24 -7.21 -12.26
C THR A 65 10.26 -7.07 -11.16
#